data_AF-A0A8T5HFT2-F1
#
_entry.id   AF-A0A8T5HFT2-F1
#
_cell.length_a   1.000
_cell.length_b   1.000
_cell.length_c   1.000
_cell.angle_alpha   90.00
_cell.angle_beta   90.00
_cell.angle_gamma   90.00
#
_symmetry.space_group_name_H-M   'P 1'
#
loop_
_entity.id
_entity.type
_entity.pdbx_description
1 polymer ?
#
loop_
_entity_poly.entity_id
_entity_poly.type
_entity_poly.pdbx_seq_one_letter_code
_entity_poly.pdbx_strand_id
1 'polypeptide(L)'
;MRFGIYSKKTVDEVKNDALCDCGHRKDDHDVDSHSCLYEICDCTNFDTFQLNILKKKKVVTNIKFLSEDDVKDDALAWNCLNRNKYSKTD
;
A
#
# COMPACT_ATOMS: atom_id res chain seq x y z
N MET A 1 14.16 9.84 8.04
CA MET A 1 13.03 9.06 7.48
C MET A 1 12.50 9.82 6.27
N ARG A 2 12.39 9.17 5.11
CA ARG A 2 11.74 9.75 3.93
C ARG A 2 10.33 9.18 3.91
N PHE A 3 9.34 9.97 4.33
CA PHE A 3 7.95 9.54 4.38
C PHE A 3 7.50 9.21 2.96
N GLY A 4 7.21 7.93 2.71
CA GLY A 4 6.57 7.53 1.47
C GLY A 4 5.11 7.94 1.52
N ILE A 5 4.62 8.58 0.47
CA ILE A 5 3.18 8.80 0.31
C ILE A 5 2.62 7.54 -0.35
N TYR A 6 1.69 6.87 0.34
CA TYR A 6 0.95 5.77 -0.24
C TYR A 6 -0.36 6.29 -0.84
N SER A 7 -0.82 5.65 -1.90
CA SER A 7 -2.15 5.86 -2.46
C SER A 7 -2.73 4.51 -2.84
N LYS A 8 -3.95 4.25 -2.39
CA LYS A 8 -4.77 3.14 -2.87
C LYS A 8 -5.15 3.37 -4.34
N LYS A 9 -5.12 2.32 -5.15
CA LYS A 9 -5.37 2.37 -6.59
C LYS A 9 -6.30 1.25 -7.02
N THR A 10 -7.30 1.57 -7.83
CA THR A 10 -8.20 0.59 -8.43
C THR A 10 -7.70 0.13 -9.80
N VAL A 11 -8.38 -0.85 -10.40
CA VAL A 11 -7.99 -1.43 -11.69
C VAL A 11 -7.88 -0.39 -12.79
N ASP A 12 -8.76 0.62 -12.82
CA ASP A 12 -8.79 1.63 -13.88
C ASP A 12 -7.60 2.59 -13.81
N GLU A 13 -7.00 2.73 -12.63
CA GLU A 13 -5.91 3.68 -12.39
C GLU A 13 -4.52 3.09 -12.67
N VAL A 14 -4.44 1.78 -12.95
CA VAL A 14 -3.16 1.06 -13.06
C VAL A 14 -2.98 0.38 -14.42
N LYS A 15 -1.71 0.11 -14.73
CA LYS A 15 -1.30 -0.65 -15.90
C LYS A 15 -1.55 -2.15 -15.71
N ASN A 16 -1.62 -2.90 -16.80
CA ASN A 16 -1.90 -4.35 -16.79
C ASN A 16 -0.86 -5.18 -16.03
N ASP A 17 0.34 -4.67 -15.79
CA ASP A 17 1.39 -5.33 -15.01
C ASP A 17 1.32 -5.06 -13.50
N ALA A 18 0.40 -4.20 -13.04
CA ALA A 18 0.22 -3.95 -11.63
C ALA A 18 -0.33 -5.18 -10.90
N LEU A 19 0.19 -5.43 -9.70
CA LEU A 19 -0.23 -6.54 -8.85
C LEU A 19 -1.30 -6.06 -7.87
N CYS A 20 -2.39 -6.81 -7.77
CA CYS A 20 -3.43 -6.70 -6.75
C CYS A 20 -2.90 -7.14 -5.38
N ASP A 21 -3.60 -6.82 -4.30
CA ASP A 21 -3.30 -7.26 -2.94
C ASP A 21 -3.22 -8.79 -2.79
N CYS A 22 -3.88 -9.55 -3.67
CA CYS A 22 -3.73 -11.01 -3.75
C CYS A 22 -2.46 -11.48 -4.49
N GLY A 23 -1.70 -10.57 -5.10
CA GLY A 23 -0.49 -10.87 -5.88
C GLY A 23 -0.72 -11.18 -7.35
N HIS A 24 -1.96 -11.20 -7.85
CA HIS A 24 -2.26 -11.39 -9.28
C HIS A 24 -2.21 -10.08 -10.07
N ARG A 25 -1.91 -10.17 -11.36
CA ARG A 25 -1.80 -8.98 -12.21
C ARG A 25 -3.18 -8.45 -12.58
N LYS A 26 -3.27 -7.18 -12.96
CA LYS A 26 -4.53 -6.58 -13.44
C LYS A 26 -5.14 -7.36 -14.60
N ASP A 27 -4.34 -7.89 -15.52
CA ASP A 27 -4.83 -8.69 -16.65
C ASP A 27 -5.38 -10.08 -16.25
N ASP A 28 -5.15 -10.52 -15.01
CA ASP A 28 -5.80 -11.70 -14.42
C ASP A 28 -7.16 -11.37 -13.77
N HIS A 29 -7.71 -10.18 -14.02
CA HIS A 29 -9.00 -9.73 -13.51
C HIS A 29 -9.97 -9.44 -14.66
N ASP A 30 -11.25 -9.73 -14.41
CA ASP A 30 -12.33 -9.46 -15.34
C ASP A 30 -12.49 -7.95 -15.59
N VAL A 31 -12.79 -7.60 -16.85
CA VAL A 31 -12.83 -6.19 -17.27
C VAL A 31 -14.02 -5.46 -16.68
N ASP A 32 -15.17 -6.13 -16.55
CA ASP A 32 -16.43 -5.49 -16.13
C ASP A 32 -16.63 -5.55 -14.62
N SER A 33 -16.35 -6.70 -14.01
CA SER A 33 -16.54 -6.94 -12.58
C SER A 33 -15.31 -6.66 -11.73
N HIS A 34 -14.12 -6.52 -12.34
CA HIS A 34 -12.84 -6.31 -11.66
C HIS A 34 -12.46 -7.42 -10.67
N SER A 35 -13.19 -8.55 -10.74
CA SER A 35 -12.95 -9.73 -9.94
C SER A 35 -11.80 -10.54 -10.52
N CYS A 36 -11.08 -11.29 -9.68
CA CYS A 36 -9.99 -12.12 -10.19
C CYS A 36 -10.51 -13.39 -10.83
N LEU A 37 -9.87 -13.78 -11.93
CA LEU A 37 -10.22 -14.96 -12.71
C LEU A 37 -9.68 -16.27 -12.10
N TYR A 38 -8.85 -16.19 -11.06
CA TYR A 38 -8.36 -17.37 -10.33
C TYR A 38 -9.41 -17.84 -9.33
N GLU A 39 -9.96 -19.04 -9.53
CA GLU A 39 -11.05 -19.59 -8.69
C GLU A 39 -10.69 -19.72 -7.20
N ILE A 40 -9.41 -19.78 -6.87
CA ILE A 40 -8.91 -19.87 -5.48
C ILE A 40 -8.52 -18.51 -4.88
N CYS A 41 -8.75 -17.40 -5.59
CA CYS A 41 -8.43 -16.08 -5.05
C CYS A 41 -9.57 -15.54 -4.19
N ASP A 42 -9.24 -15.10 -2.99
CA ASP A 42 -10.18 -14.42 -2.08
C ASP A 42 -10.41 -12.94 -2.44
N CYS A 43 -9.80 -12.46 -3.52
CA CYS A 43 -9.87 -11.08 -3.94
C CYS A 43 -11.22 -10.75 -4.61
N THR A 44 -12.08 -10.04 -3.88
CA THR A 44 -13.39 -9.62 -4.40
C THR A 44 -13.27 -8.62 -5.54
N ASN A 45 -12.33 -7.67 -5.44
CA ASN A 45 -12.05 -6.65 -6.45
C ASN A 45 -10.55 -6.36 -6.50
N PHE A 46 -10.06 -5.92 -7.67
CA PHE A 46 -8.69 -5.46 -7.81
C PHE A 46 -8.43 -4.23 -6.93
N ASP A 47 -7.43 -4.34 -6.07
CA ASP A 47 -6.98 -3.28 -5.18
C ASP A 47 -5.47 -3.35 -5.01
N THR A 48 -4.80 -2.21 -5.01
CA THR A 48 -3.33 -2.16 -4.88
C THR A 48 -2.85 -0.87 -4.26
N PHE A 49 -1.68 -0.91 -3.63
CA PHE A 49 -1.06 0.26 -3.02
C PHE A 49 0.15 0.73 -3.83
N GLN A 50 0.16 2.01 -4.19
CA GLN A 50 1.34 2.65 -4.77
C GLN A 50 2.08 3.44 -3.70
N LEU A 51 3.35 3.09 -3.46
CA LEU A 51 4.28 3.85 -2.63
C LEU A 51 5.13 4.78 -3.48
N ASN A 52 5.11 6.07 -3.14
CA ASN A 52 5.99 7.07 -3.72
C ASN A 52 7.15 7.35 -2.75
N ILE A 53 8.33 6.80 -3.05
CA ILE A 53 9.54 7.01 -2.25
C ILE A 53 10.57 7.70 -3.14
N LEU A 54 10.94 8.95 -2.80
CA LEU A 54 12.03 9.66 -3.47
C LEU A 54 11.91 9.74 -4.98
N LYS A 55 10.71 10.05 -5.48
CA LYS A 55 10.36 10.12 -6.89
C LYS A 55 10.34 8.76 -7.61
N LYS A 56 10.58 7.63 -6.92
CA LYS A 56 10.34 6.28 -7.45
C LYS A 56 8.96 5.82 -7.02
N LYS A 57 8.20 5.30 -7.98
CA LYS A 57 6.92 4.62 -7.75
C LYS A 57 7.19 3.14 -7.56
N LYS A 58 6.63 2.55 -6.51
CA LYS A 58 6.61 1.11 -6.30
C LYS A 58 5.18 0.67 -6.04
N VAL A 59 4.76 -0.40 -6.70
CA VAL A 59 3.53 -1.11 -6.36
C VAL A 59 3.87 -2.06 -5.21
N VAL A 60 3.04 -2.07 -4.17
CA VAL A 60 3.14 -2.98 -3.05
C VAL A 60 1.80 -3.67 -2.82
N THR A 61 1.85 -4.98 -2.63
CA THR A 61 0.68 -5.85 -2.43
C THR A 61 0.49 -6.26 -0.97
N ASN A 62 1.51 -6.05 -0.14
CA ASN A 62 1.46 -6.32 1.29
C ASN A 62 2.08 -5.14 2.04
N ILE A 63 1.21 -4.31 2.61
CA ILE A 63 1.58 -3.13 3.38
C ILE A 63 1.05 -3.28 4.81
N LYS A 64 1.96 -3.37 5.79
CA LYS A 64 1.59 -3.33 7.21
C LYS A 64 1.47 -1.88 7.65
N PHE A 65 0.26 -1.45 7.97
CA PHE A 65 0.04 -0.19 8.68
C PHE A 65 0.27 -0.41 10.17
N LEU A 66 1.22 0.33 10.74
CA LEU A 66 1.53 0.27 12.16
C LEU A 66 0.67 1.29 12.91
N SER A 67 0.08 0.86 14.02
CA SER A 67 -0.56 1.77 14.98
C SER A 67 0.50 2.55 15.78
N GLU A 68 0.09 3.58 16.51
CA GLU A 68 1.02 4.32 17.38
C GLU A 68 1.62 3.45 18.48
N ASP A 69 0.88 2.46 18.98
CA ASP A 69 1.38 1.52 19.97
C ASP A 69 2.42 0.56 19.36
N ASP A 70 2.17 0.03 18.15
CA ASP A 70 3.15 -0.79 17.41
C ASP A 70 4.46 -0.04 17.14
N VAL A 71 4.39 1.29 17.03
CA VAL A 71 5.53 2.15 16.73
C VAL A 71 6.43 2.36 17.95
N LYS A 72 5.92 2.25 19.19
CA LYS A 72 6.72 2.45 20.42
C LYS A 72 7.80 1.38 20.59
N ASP A 73 7.53 0.16 20.12
CA ASP A 73 8.48 -0.96 20.21
C ASP A 73 9.58 -0.91 19.14
N ASP A 74 9.42 -0.07 18.10
CA ASP A 74 10.44 0.21 17.09
C ASP A 74 11.10 1.57 17.35
N ALA A 75 12.33 1.56 17.87
CA ALA A 75 13.05 2.77 18.25
C ALA A 75 13.22 3.78 17.09
N LEU A 76 13.31 3.31 15.84
CA LEU A 76 13.48 4.20 14.69
C LEU A 76 12.14 4.86 14.32
N ALA A 77 11.07 4.07 14.26
CA ALA A 77 9.73 4.55 13.98
C ALA A 77 9.25 5.50 15.09
N TRP A 78 9.48 5.15 16.36
CA TRP A 78 9.15 5.99 17.51
C TRP A 78 9.86 7.34 17.47
N ASN A 79 11.18 7.34 17.25
CA ASN A 79 11.95 8.59 17.14
C ASN A 79 11.42 9.48 16.01
N CYS A 80 11.00 8.89 14.90
CA CYS A 80 10.43 9.61 13.78
C CYS A 80 9.05 10.20 14.12
N LEU A 81 8.15 9.41 14.70
CA LEU A 81 6.82 9.87 15.11
C LEU A 81 6.92 10.97 16.16
N ASN A 82 7.73 10.75 17.21
CA ASN A 82 7.95 11.69 18.29
C ASN A 82 8.46 13.04 17.78
N ARG A 83 9.48 13.05 16.93
CA ARG A 83 10.05 14.29 16.38
C ARG A 83 9.06 15.11 15.54
N ASN A 84 8.11 14.47 14.86
CA ASN A 84 7.24 15.15 13.91
C ASN A 84 5.86 15.51 14.47
N LYS A 85 5.37 14.73 15.45
CA LYS A 85 4.03 14.87 16.05
C LYS A 85 4.05 15.45 17.46
N TYR A 86 4.91 14.94 18.35
CA TYR A 86 4.84 15.26 19.79
C TYR A 86 5.90 16.26 20.26
N SER A 87 7.08 16.29 19.64
CA SER A 87 8.18 17.20 20.04
C SER A 87 8.04 18.61 19.48
N LYS A 88 6.96 18.92 18.75
CA LYS A 88 6.62 20.27 18.34
C LYS A 88 5.85 20.90 19.50
N THR A 89 6.54 21.61 20.36
CA THR A 89 5.92 22.64 21.20
C THR A 89 5.49 23.79 20.28
N ASP A 90 4.28 24.31 20.48
CA ASP A 90 3.81 25.57 19.85
C ASP A 90 4.85 26.68 19.98
#